data_AF-A0A9W6JZZ6-F1
#
_entry.id   AF-A0A9W6JZZ6-F1
#
_cell.length_a   1.000
_cell.length_b   1.000
_cell.length_c   1.000
_cell.angle_alpha   90.00
_cell.angle_beta   90.00
_cell.angle_gamma   90.00
#
_symmetry.space_group_name_H-M   'P 1'
#
loop_
_entity.id
_entity.type
_entity.pdbx_description
1 polymer ?
#
loop_
_entity_poly.entity_id
_entity_poly.type
_entity_poly.pdbx_seq_one_letter_code
_entity_poly.pdbx_strand_id
1 'polypeptide(L)'
;MPDHSTFSKNRHGRFRDSDLLRELFETTVRRCIAEGLVGGEGFAADASLIKADANKQRSAEASEAVDWDDLARTRRSVREYLETLDEAAWGAASEAKPKFVSRSDPAAQWTGALKGHAFFAYATNYLIDLDHSVIVDVEASRAIRQAEVGSARTMLDRTQERFGLWPARLAADSAYGSAENLAWLVHERGIEPNIPVFDKSQRSDGTFSCSDFGYDHDRDLLHLPGREGAEAAPEGLSNRAPACR
;
A
#
# COMPACT_ATOMS: atom_id res chain seq x y z
N MET A 1 3.69 -2.74 39.54
CA MET A 1 4.15 -2.84 38.14
C MET A 1 4.53 -4.29 37.91
N PRO A 2 3.86 -5.06 37.04
CA PRO A 2 4.29 -6.42 36.78
C PRO A 2 5.58 -6.38 35.95
N ASP A 3 6.56 -7.20 36.32
CA ASP A 3 7.85 -7.28 35.66
C ASP A 3 7.71 -7.59 34.17
N HIS A 4 8.27 -6.74 33.32
CA HIS A 4 8.32 -6.98 31.88
C HIS A 4 9.12 -8.24 31.59
N SER A 5 8.55 -9.18 30.82
CA SER A 5 9.22 -10.41 30.42
C SER A 5 10.52 -10.11 29.67
N THR A 6 11.49 -11.02 29.76
CA THR A 6 12.76 -10.94 29.00
C THR A 6 12.52 -10.74 27.50
N PHE A 7 11.47 -11.37 26.96
CA PHE A 7 11.05 -11.16 25.57
C PHE A 7 10.62 -9.72 25.30
N SER A 8 9.79 -9.13 26.16
CA SER A 8 9.37 -7.73 26.01
C SER A 8 10.56 -6.77 26.07
N LYS A 9 11.51 -6.99 26.98
CA LYS A 9 12.74 -6.18 27.05
C LYS A 9 13.61 -6.34 25.80
N ASN A 10 13.79 -7.56 25.31
CA ASN A 10 14.61 -7.81 24.11
C ASN A 10 13.95 -7.34 22.81
N ARG A 11 12.63 -7.51 22.67
CA ARG A 11 11.84 -7.00 21.53
C ARG A 11 12.03 -5.50 21.35
N HIS A 12 12.04 -4.79 22.48
CA HIS A 12 12.08 -3.33 22.52
C HIS A 12 13.50 -2.74 22.46
N GLY A 13 14.54 -3.54 22.70
CA GLY A 13 15.93 -3.14 22.49
C GLY A 13 16.56 -3.99 21.39
N ARG A 14 17.36 -4.98 21.82
CA ARG A 14 18.23 -5.80 20.97
C ARG A 14 17.62 -6.28 19.65
N PHE A 15 16.38 -6.78 19.63
CA PHE A 15 15.78 -7.31 18.40
C PHE A 15 15.43 -6.21 17.39
N ARG A 16 15.01 -5.04 17.88
CA ARG A 16 14.72 -3.89 17.00
C ARG A 16 16.00 -3.33 16.39
N ASP A 17 17.06 -3.26 17.18
CA ASP A 17 18.33 -2.64 16.75
C ASP A 17 19.18 -3.56 15.84
N SER A 18 18.82 -4.84 15.70
CA SER A 18 19.64 -5.86 15.02
C SER A 18 19.07 -6.39 13.71
N ASP A 19 17.88 -5.94 13.32
CA ASP A 19 17.17 -6.46 12.14
C ASP A 19 16.99 -8.00 12.11
N LEU A 20 17.13 -8.66 13.28
CA LEU A 20 17.20 -10.12 13.42
C LEU A 20 16.01 -10.85 12.77
N LEU A 21 14.81 -10.28 12.87
CA LEU A 21 13.61 -10.89 12.30
C LEU A 21 13.62 -10.84 10.77
N ARG A 22 14.13 -9.75 10.18
CA ARG A 22 14.34 -9.64 8.74
C ARG A 22 15.40 -10.63 8.29
N GLU A 23 16.55 -10.69 8.96
CA GLU A 23 17.61 -11.65 8.63
C GLU A 23 17.13 -13.10 8.67
N LEU A 24 16.36 -13.48 9.70
CA LEU A 24 15.77 -14.81 9.82
C LEU A 24 14.79 -15.10 8.67
N PHE A 25 13.90 -14.13 8.37
CA PHE A 25 12.95 -14.24 7.26
C PHE A 25 13.69 -14.42 5.93
N GLU A 26 14.65 -13.55 5.61
CA GLU A 26 15.40 -13.61 4.36
C GLU A 26 16.24 -14.89 4.27
N THR A 27 16.79 -15.39 5.37
CA THR A 27 17.50 -16.68 5.40
C THR A 27 16.58 -17.83 5.04
N THR A 28 15.34 -17.78 5.51
CA THR A 28 14.31 -18.78 5.16
C THR A 28 13.97 -18.71 3.67
N VAL A 29 13.75 -17.50 3.13
CA VAL A 29 13.49 -17.29 1.69
C VAL A 29 14.65 -17.77 0.83
N ARG A 30 15.91 -17.45 1.20
CA ARG A 30 17.10 -17.97 0.50
C ARG A 30 17.14 -19.49 0.48
N ARG A 31 16.71 -20.14 1.57
CA ARG A 31 16.63 -21.60 1.58
C ARG A 31 15.54 -22.11 0.65
N CYS A 32 14.36 -21.49 0.63
CA CYS A 32 13.30 -21.84 -0.31
C CYS A 32 13.78 -21.71 -1.77
N ILE A 33 14.51 -20.63 -2.11
CA ILE A 33 15.09 -20.44 -3.44
C ILE A 33 16.10 -21.54 -3.76
N ALA A 34 17.01 -21.85 -2.83
CA ALA A 34 18.04 -22.88 -3.03
C ALA A 34 17.46 -24.29 -3.22
N GLU A 35 16.31 -24.56 -2.62
CA GLU A 35 15.57 -25.82 -2.77
C GLU A 35 14.61 -25.82 -3.97
N GLY A 36 14.57 -24.75 -4.77
CA GLY A 36 13.69 -24.63 -5.93
C GLY A 36 12.20 -24.46 -5.60
N LEU A 37 11.89 -23.96 -4.40
CA LEU A 37 10.51 -23.72 -3.94
C LEU A 37 10.00 -22.31 -4.30
N VAL A 38 10.76 -21.54 -5.07
CA VAL A 38 10.37 -20.19 -5.52
C VAL A 38 10.53 -20.14 -7.03
N GLY A 39 9.41 -20.00 -7.74
CA GLY A 39 9.39 -19.99 -9.20
C GLY A 39 9.92 -18.69 -9.80
N GLY A 40 9.65 -17.54 -9.17
CA GLY A 40 10.19 -16.24 -9.57
C GLY A 40 9.50 -15.58 -10.77
N GLU A 41 8.56 -16.26 -11.44
CA GLU A 41 7.89 -15.75 -12.64
C GLU A 41 6.64 -14.91 -12.33
N GLY A 42 5.82 -15.34 -11.38
CA GLY A 42 4.54 -14.71 -11.09
C GLY A 42 4.33 -14.53 -9.60
N PHE A 43 4.10 -13.30 -9.17
CA PHE A 43 3.89 -12.95 -7.76
C PHE A 43 2.46 -12.48 -7.50
N ALA A 44 2.05 -12.51 -6.24
CA ALA A 44 0.86 -11.84 -5.75
C ALA A 44 1.17 -10.86 -4.61
N ALA A 45 0.49 -9.72 -4.61
CA ALA A 45 0.50 -8.77 -3.50
C ALA A 45 -0.86 -8.78 -2.79
N ASP A 46 -0.82 -8.91 -1.46
CA ASP A 46 -2.02 -8.87 -0.62
C ASP A 46 -1.72 -8.21 0.73
N ALA A 47 -2.73 -7.62 1.35
CA ALA A 47 -2.63 -6.96 2.65
C ALA A 47 -3.67 -7.51 3.62
N SER A 48 -3.20 -7.94 4.80
CA SER A 48 -4.07 -8.34 5.90
C SER A 48 -4.13 -7.28 6.98
N LEU A 49 -5.35 -6.97 7.44
CA LEU A 49 -5.55 -6.04 8.55
C LEU A 49 -5.27 -6.70 9.90
N ILE A 50 -4.31 -6.15 10.63
CA ILE A 50 -3.99 -6.56 11.99
C ILE A 50 -4.58 -5.52 12.95
N LYS A 51 -5.56 -5.94 13.74
CA LYS A 51 -6.18 -5.08 14.75
C LYS A 51 -5.13 -4.62 15.78
N ALA A 52 -5.01 -3.31 15.95
CA ALA A 52 -4.18 -2.72 16.97
C ALA A 52 -4.88 -2.79 18.34
N ASP A 53 -4.09 -2.91 19.40
CA ASP A 53 -4.57 -2.79 20.78
C ASP A 53 -4.74 -1.30 21.15
N ALA A 54 -5.71 -0.65 20.50
CA ALA A 54 -6.02 0.75 20.67
C ALA A 54 -7.52 0.97 20.80
N ASN A 55 -7.91 1.78 21.78
CA ASN A 55 -9.31 2.04 22.11
C ASN A 55 -9.77 3.40 21.58
N LYS A 56 -10.85 3.40 20.78
CA LYS A 56 -11.49 4.61 20.25
C LYS A 56 -11.84 5.64 21.34
N GLN A 57 -12.34 5.21 22.50
CA GLN A 57 -12.73 6.12 23.58
C GLN A 57 -11.55 6.92 24.17
N ARG A 58 -10.31 6.47 23.92
CA ARG A 58 -9.08 7.13 24.37
C ARG A 58 -8.31 7.78 23.21
N SER A 59 -8.94 7.91 22.05
CA SER A 59 -8.39 8.57 20.87
C SER A 59 -8.65 10.09 20.91
N ALA A 60 -7.87 10.84 20.14
CA ALA A 60 -8.14 12.23 19.83
C ALA A 60 -8.85 12.31 18.48
N GLU A 61 -9.81 13.22 18.37
CA GLU A 61 -10.38 13.60 17.07
C GLU A 61 -9.40 14.49 16.31
N ALA A 62 -9.50 14.50 14.98
CA ALA A 62 -8.65 15.33 14.12
C ALA A 62 -8.69 16.84 14.45
N SER A 63 -9.78 17.30 15.07
CA SER A 63 -10.01 18.69 15.49
C SER A 63 -9.42 19.03 16.85
N GLU A 64 -8.99 18.05 17.63
CA GLU A 64 -8.47 18.25 18.98
C GLU A 64 -6.99 18.60 18.95
N ALA A 65 -6.60 19.66 19.66
CA ALA A 65 -5.18 19.97 19.86
C ALA A 65 -4.57 18.96 20.84
N VAL A 66 -3.59 18.20 20.37
CA VAL A 66 -2.83 17.23 21.17
C VAL A 66 -1.37 17.64 21.18
N ASP A 67 -0.78 17.75 22.38
CA ASP A 67 0.65 17.94 22.54
C ASP A 67 1.36 16.58 22.35
N TRP A 68 1.73 16.29 21.11
CA TRP A 68 2.42 15.06 20.74
C TRP A 68 3.84 14.98 21.30
N ASP A 69 4.51 16.13 21.47
CA ASP A 69 5.86 16.19 22.03
C ASP A 69 5.86 15.82 23.51
N ASP A 70 4.86 16.29 24.26
CA ASP A 70 4.67 15.88 25.66
C ASP A 70 4.36 14.39 25.81
N LEU A 71 3.49 13.89 24.94
CA LEU A 71 3.18 12.47 24.91
C LEU A 71 4.42 11.64 24.52
N ALA A 72 5.25 12.09 23.58
CA ALA A 72 6.47 11.41 23.17
C ALA A 72 7.52 11.31 24.29
N ARG A 73 7.55 12.29 25.22
CA ARG A 73 8.41 12.23 26.42
C ARG A 73 8.07 11.05 27.31
N THR A 74 6.78 10.73 27.45
CA THR A 74 6.29 9.69 28.38
C THR A 74 5.91 8.38 27.71
N ARG A 75 5.64 8.38 26.39
CA ARG A 75 5.14 7.23 25.63
C ARG A 75 6.03 6.95 24.43
N ARG A 76 6.59 5.74 24.43
CA ARG A 76 7.45 5.24 23.36
C ARG A 76 6.74 5.17 22.00
N SER A 77 5.53 4.62 21.94
CA SER A 77 4.77 4.47 20.68
C SER A 77 4.51 5.81 19.98
N VAL A 78 4.33 6.88 20.76
CA VAL A 78 4.17 8.24 20.22
C VAL A 78 5.50 8.74 19.66
N ARG A 79 6.60 8.53 20.37
CA ARG A 79 7.94 8.87 19.88
C ARG A 79 8.30 8.12 18.59
N GLU A 80 8.07 6.81 18.57
CA GLU A 80 8.30 5.96 17.40
C GLU A 80 7.45 6.42 16.21
N TYR A 81 6.18 6.75 16.45
CA TYR A 81 5.33 7.33 15.41
C TYR A 81 5.94 8.60 14.83
N LEU A 82 6.40 9.53 15.68
CA LEU A 82 7.03 10.77 15.22
C LEU A 82 8.32 10.52 14.44
N GLU A 83 9.09 9.49 14.78
CA GLU A 83 10.30 9.09 14.06
C GLU A 83 10.00 8.53 12.66
N THR A 84 8.89 7.81 12.49
CA THR A 84 8.52 7.17 11.20
C THR A 84 7.46 7.96 10.42
N LEU A 85 7.10 9.16 10.88
CA LEU A 85 6.02 9.96 10.29
C LEU A 85 6.27 10.27 8.81
N ASP A 86 7.52 10.56 8.44
CA ASP A 86 7.89 10.93 7.07
C ASP A 86 8.09 9.72 6.15
N GLU A 87 7.95 8.50 6.67
CA GLU A 87 8.10 7.29 5.86
C GLU A 87 6.88 7.04 4.97
N ALA A 88 7.13 6.58 3.74
CA ALA A 88 6.11 6.35 2.71
C ALA A 88 5.09 5.27 3.08
N ALA A 89 5.45 4.31 3.94
CA ALA A 89 4.53 3.30 4.46
C ALA A 89 3.60 3.84 5.58
N TRP A 90 3.88 5.04 6.09
CA TRP A 90 3.28 5.57 7.32
C TRP A 90 2.62 6.94 7.13
N GLY A 91 3.20 8.02 7.66
CA GLY A 91 2.58 9.33 7.63
C GLY A 91 2.65 9.99 6.26
N ALA A 92 3.73 9.78 5.50
CA ALA A 92 3.88 10.30 4.14
C ALA A 92 3.02 9.57 3.10
N ALA A 93 2.41 8.43 3.47
CA ALA A 93 1.52 7.69 2.58
C ALA A 93 0.28 8.49 2.12
N SER A 94 -0.17 9.46 2.93
CA SER A 94 -1.30 10.32 2.60
C SER A 94 -1.31 11.59 3.44
N GLU A 95 -1.53 12.73 2.78
CA GLU A 95 -1.76 14.03 3.43
C GLU A 95 -3.10 14.09 4.19
N ALA A 96 -4.00 13.12 3.95
CA ALA A 96 -5.31 13.09 4.56
C ALA A 96 -5.20 12.81 6.08
N LYS A 97 -5.65 13.78 6.87
CA LYS A 97 -5.71 13.63 8.33
C LYS A 97 -6.73 12.55 8.72
N PRO A 98 -6.34 11.53 9.50
CA PRO A 98 -7.26 10.51 9.96
C PRO A 98 -8.30 11.11 10.90
N LYS A 99 -9.53 10.59 10.85
CA LYS A 99 -10.65 11.08 11.68
C LYS A 99 -10.36 10.96 13.18
N PHE A 100 -9.74 9.86 13.58
CA PHE A 100 -9.32 9.59 14.95
C PHE A 100 -7.85 9.17 14.95
N VAL A 101 -7.09 9.67 15.92
CA VAL A 101 -5.72 9.25 16.19
C VAL A 101 -5.66 8.67 17.60
N SER A 102 -5.17 7.44 17.73
CA SER A 102 -4.99 6.83 19.04
C SER A 102 -3.85 7.52 19.80
N ARG A 103 -4.10 7.97 21.03
CA ARG A 103 -3.06 8.59 21.87
C ARG A 103 -2.06 7.57 22.43
N SER A 104 -2.43 6.29 22.45
CA SER A 104 -1.56 5.19 22.90
C SER A 104 -0.79 4.57 21.74
N ASP A 105 -1.29 4.69 20.51
CA ASP A 105 -0.66 4.12 19.33
C ASP A 105 -1.02 4.91 18.06
N PRO A 106 -0.38 6.07 17.83
CA PRO A 106 -0.80 7.00 16.77
C PRO A 106 -0.57 6.49 15.34
N ALA A 107 0.34 5.53 15.16
CA ALA A 107 0.61 4.90 13.86
C ALA A 107 -0.54 4.00 13.39
N ALA A 108 -1.35 3.47 14.32
CA ALA A 108 -2.50 2.64 13.98
C ALA A 108 -3.60 3.46 13.30
N GLN A 109 -4.08 2.96 12.16
CA GLN A 109 -5.07 3.65 11.35
C GLN A 109 -6.48 3.30 11.78
N TRP A 110 -7.32 4.33 11.98
CA TRP A 110 -8.76 4.14 12.11
C TRP A 110 -9.38 3.72 10.76
N THR A 111 -9.88 2.48 10.68
CA THR A 111 -10.40 1.90 9.43
C THR A 111 -11.75 1.21 9.63
N GLY A 112 -12.60 1.27 8.60
CA GLY A 112 -13.89 0.58 8.51
C GLY A 112 -13.95 -0.50 7.44
N ALA A 113 -12.79 -0.95 6.93
CA ALA A 113 -12.70 -1.83 5.76
C ALA A 113 -13.44 -3.18 5.90
N LEU A 114 -13.53 -3.74 7.11
CA LEU A 114 -14.19 -5.04 7.35
C LEU A 114 -15.73 -5.00 7.43
N LYS A 115 -16.38 -4.00 6.80
CA LYS A 115 -17.86 -3.87 6.74
C LYS A 115 -18.57 -4.06 8.09
N GLY A 116 -17.91 -3.61 9.16
CA GLY A 116 -18.36 -3.71 10.55
C GLY A 116 -18.01 -2.45 11.35
N HIS A 117 -17.96 -2.55 12.68
CA HIS A 117 -17.53 -1.44 13.50
C HIS A 117 -16.06 -1.10 13.19
N ALA A 118 -15.82 0.17 12.86
CA ALA A 118 -14.46 0.65 12.62
C ALA A 118 -13.58 0.48 13.86
N PHE A 119 -12.28 0.25 13.62
CA PHE A 119 -11.29 -0.05 14.64
C PHE A 119 -9.91 0.47 14.21
N PHE A 120 -8.95 0.49 15.13
CA PHE A 120 -7.57 0.82 14.83
C PHE A 120 -6.82 -0.41 14.32
N ALA A 121 -6.10 -0.28 13.20
CA ALA A 121 -5.41 -1.39 12.56
C ALA A 121 -4.10 -0.98 11.88
N TYR A 122 -3.27 -1.98 11.66
CA TYR A 122 -2.13 -1.97 10.74
C TYR A 122 -2.45 -2.83 9.53
N ALA A 123 -1.75 -2.60 8.43
CA ALA A 123 -1.70 -3.54 7.32
C ALA A 123 -0.38 -4.32 7.39
N THR A 124 -0.46 -5.64 7.28
CA THR A 124 0.69 -6.49 6.96
C THR A 124 0.57 -6.89 5.51
N ASN A 125 1.49 -6.39 4.70
CA ASN A 125 1.55 -6.62 3.26
C ASN A 125 2.47 -7.79 3.00
N TYR A 126 2.07 -8.66 2.08
CA TYR A 126 2.80 -9.84 1.67
C TYR A 126 3.06 -9.77 0.17
N LEU A 127 4.27 -10.16 -0.23
CA LEU A 127 4.60 -10.50 -1.60
C LEU A 127 4.82 -12.01 -1.68
N ILE A 128 4.07 -12.68 -2.53
CA ILE A 128 3.93 -14.14 -2.53
C ILE A 128 4.31 -14.68 -3.90
N ASP A 129 5.23 -15.64 -3.96
CA ASP A 129 5.49 -16.42 -5.16
C ASP A 129 4.33 -17.38 -5.44
N LEU A 130 3.80 -17.35 -6.67
CA LEU A 130 2.60 -18.11 -7.03
C LEU A 130 2.85 -19.58 -7.37
N ASP A 131 4.10 -20.00 -7.58
CA ASP A 131 4.38 -21.38 -7.93
C ASP A 131 4.14 -22.29 -6.73
N HIS A 132 4.72 -21.94 -5.56
CA HIS A 132 4.58 -22.75 -4.34
C HIS A 132 4.03 -21.97 -3.14
N SER A 133 3.46 -20.78 -3.38
CA SER A 133 2.86 -19.92 -2.33
C SER A 133 3.83 -19.50 -1.23
N VAL A 134 5.11 -19.33 -1.58
CA VAL A 134 6.13 -18.86 -0.65
C VAL A 134 6.04 -17.34 -0.52
N ILE A 135 5.92 -16.83 0.71
CA ILE A 135 6.04 -15.40 0.97
C ILE A 135 7.51 -15.00 0.79
N VAL A 136 7.79 -14.21 -0.23
CA VAL A 136 9.15 -13.75 -0.59
C VAL A 136 9.50 -12.41 0.04
N ASP A 137 8.49 -11.61 0.40
CA ASP A 137 8.70 -10.39 1.20
C ASP A 137 7.46 -10.03 2.02
N VAL A 138 7.68 -9.22 3.06
CA VAL A 138 6.67 -8.67 3.97
C VAL A 138 6.98 -7.21 4.28
N GLU A 139 5.95 -6.39 4.39
CA GLU A 139 6.07 -4.99 4.79
C GLU A 139 4.90 -4.58 5.69
N ALA A 140 5.20 -3.99 6.84
CA ALA A 140 4.17 -3.43 7.71
C ALA A 140 3.90 -1.98 7.30
N SER A 141 2.64 -1.60 7.23
CA SER A 141 2.26 -0.24 6.86
C SER A 141 1.01 0.22 7.58
N ARG A 142 0.71 1.51 7.41
CA ARG A 142 -0.57 2.09 7.79
C ARG A 142 -1.68 1.40 6.97
N ALA A 143 -2.80 1.08 7.60
CA ALA A 143 -3.93 0.41 6.95
C ALA A 143 -4.76 1.35 6.04
N ILE A 144 -4.11 1.87 5.00
CA ILE A 144 -4.71 2.66 3.92
C ILE A 144 -4.17 2.16 2.58
N ARG A 145 -5.03 2.21 1.56
CA ARG A 145 -4.72 1.75 0.21
C ARG A 145 -3.41 2.31 -0.36
N GLN A 146 -3.13 3.60 -0.17
CA GLN A 146 -1.92 4.25 -0.68
C GLN A 146 -0.65 3.62 -0.09
N ALA A 147 -0.66 3.36 1.22
CA ALA A 147 0.45 2.74 1.92
C ALA A 147 0.61 1.26 1.51
N GLU A 148 -0.50 0.54 1.30
CA GLU A 148 -0.49 -0.86 0.83
C GLU A 148 0.11 -0.97 -0.59
N VAL A 149 -0.30 -0.10 -1.51
CA VAL A 149 0.28 -0.01 -2.86
C VAL A 149 1.76 0.36 -2.81
N GLY A 150 2.13 1.37 -2.02
CA GLY A 150 3.53 1.75 -1.82
C GLY A 150 4.36 0.60 -1.26
N SER A 151 3.82 -0.14 -0.29
CA SER A 151 4.47 -1.31 0.32
C SER A 151 4.71 -2.41 -0.70
N ALA A 152 3.77 -2.68 -1.60
CA ALA A 152 3.97 -3.64 -2.69
C ALA A 152 5.13 -3.25 -3.61
N ARG A 153 5.26 -1.95 -3.94
CA ARG A 153 6.41 -1.45 -4.74
C ARG A 153 7.73 -1.64 -4.00
N THR A 154 7.77 -1.28 -2.71
CA THR A 154 8.95 -1.47 -1.85
C THR A 154 9.35 -2.94 -1.76
N MET A 155 8.37 -3.84 -1.58
CA MET A 155 8.63 -5.29 -1.53
C MET A 155 9.17 -5.83 -2.85
N LEU A 156 8.67 -5.37 -4.01
CA LEU A 156 9.17 -5.76 -5.32
C LEU A 156 10.64 -5.34 -5.50
N ASP A 157 10.96 -4.07 -5.22
CA ASP A 157 12.32 -3.54 -5.35
C ASP A 157 13.28 -4.26 -4.40
N ARG A 158 12.88 -4.42 -3.12
CA ARG A 158 13.71 -5.11 -2.12
C ARG A 158 13.92 -6.58 -2.46
N THR A 159 12.90 -7.27 -2.98
CA THR A 159 13.01 -8.68 -3.40
C THR A 159 14.00 -8.84 -4.55
N GLN A 160 13.99 -7.89 -5.50
CA GLN A 160 14.98 -7.85 -6.57
C GLN A 160 16.40 -7.62 -6.03
N GLU A 161 16.58 -6.65 -5.14
CA GLU A 161 17.89 -6.33 -4.56
C GLU A 161 18.46 -7.46 -3.70
N ARG A 162 17.62 -8.13 -2.90
CA ARG A 162 18.04 -9.13 -1.91
C ARG A 162 18.21 -10.53 -2.49
N PHE A 163 17.39 -10.88 -3.48
CA PHE A 163 17.29 -12.24 -4.00
C PHE A 163 17.46 -12.36 -5.51
N GLY A 164 17.49 -11.24 -6.25
CA GLY A 164 17.56 -11.25 -7.71
C GLY A 164 16.28 -11.77 -8.39
N LEU A 165 15.14 -11.65 -7.71
CA LEU A 165 13.85 -12.11 -8.20
C LEU A 165 13.02 -10.92 -8.73
N TRP A 166 12.65 -11.00 -10.02
CA TRP A 166 11.78 -10.02 -10.68
C TRP A 166 10.63 -10.73 -11.39
N PRO A 167 9.37 -10.56 -10.94
CA PRO A 167 8.26 -11.27 -11.56
C PRO A 167 7.93 -10.68 -12.93
N ALA A 168 7.56 -11.54 -13.87
CA ALA A 168 6.99 -11.14 -15.16
C ALA A 168 5.54 -10.66 -14.99
N ARG A 169 4.79 -11.21 -14.02
CA ARG A 169 3.39 -10.85 -13.74
C ARG A 169 3.11 -10.66 -12.25
N LEU A 170 2.22 -9.71 -11.93
CA LEU A 170 1.77 -9.43 -10.57
C LEU A 170 0.25 -9.54 -10.47
N ALA A 171 -0.23 -10.45 -9.63
CA ALA A 171 -1.64 -10.54 -9.25
C ALA A 171 -1.92 -9.75 -7.97
N ALA A 172 -3.05 -9.04 -7.93
CA ALA A 172 -3.48 -8.33 -6.73
C ALA A 172 -4.98 -8.03 -6.80
N ASP A 173 -5.57 -7.62 -5.68
CA ASP A 173 -6.97 -7.20 -5.66
C ASP A 173 -7.20 -5.85 -6.34
N SER A 174 -8.47 -5.45 -6.47
CA SER A 174 -8.82 -4.20 -7.14
C SER A 174 -8.29 -2.94 -6.46
N ALA A 175 -7.94 -2.98 -5.16
CA ALA A 175 -7.33 -1.84 -4.49
C ALA A 175 -5.96 -1.48 -5.10
N TYR A 176 -5.25 -2.44 -5.71
CA TYR A 176 -4.00 -2.18 -6.42
C TYR A 176 -4.22 -1.67 -7.86
N GLY A 177 -5.46 -1.70 -8.38
CA GLY A 177 -5.82 -1.36 -9.76
C GLY A 177 -6.03 0.14 -10.02
N SER A 178 -5.26 1.04 -9.39
CA SER A 178 -5.27 2.47 -9.79
C SER A 178 -4.50 2.67 -11.09
N ALA A 179 -4.94 3.61 -11.94
CA ALA A 179 -4.26 3.92 -13.19
C ALA A 179 -2.77 4.24 -13.00
N GLU A 180 -2.42 5.00 -11.96
CA GLU A 180 -1.02 5.29 -11.60
C GLU A 180 -0.22 4.03 -11.29
N ASN A 181 -0.80 3.08 -10.57
CA ASN A 181 -0.09 1.85 -10.21
C ASN A 181 0.05 0.89 -11.39
N LEU A 182 -0.97 0.79 -12.24
CA LEU A 182 -0.89 0.01 -13.47
C LEU A 182 0.14 0.59 -14.44
N ALA A 183 0.18 1.92 -14.59
CA ALA A 183 1.19 2.60 -15.40
C ALA A 183 2.61 2.33 -14.88
N TRP A 184 2.81 2.41 -13.56
CA TRP A 184 4.10 2.09 -12.94
C TRP A 184 4.52 0.63 -13.21
N LEU A 185 3.61 -0.34 -13.02
CA LEU A 185 3.88 -1.75 -13.27
C LEU A 185 4.26 -2.01 -14.73
N VAL A 186 3.46 -1.52 -15.68
CA VAL A 186 3.64 -1.81 -17.11
C VAL A 186 4.79 -1.02 -17.71
N HIS A 187 4.81 0.30 -17.53
CA HIS A 187 5.70 1.18 -18.28
C HIS A 187 7.05 1.40 -17.62
N GLU A 188 7.11 1.42 -16.28
CA GLU A 188 8.38 1.64 -15.57
C GLU A 188 9.06 0.32 -15.21
N ARG A 189 8.28 -0.71 -14.89
CA ARG A 189 8.79 -1.97 -14.33
C ARG A 189 8.67 -3.18 -15.25
N GLY A 190 7.91 -3.07 -16.35
CA GLY A 190 7.73 -4.15 -17.32
C GLY A 190 7.04 -5.39 -16.73
N ILE A 191 6.22 -5.21 -15.69
CA ILE A 191 5.47 -6.27 -15.01
C ILE A 191 4.03 -6.27 -15.53
N GLU A 192 3.55 -7.41 -16.00
CA GLU A 192 2.16 -7.59 -16.45
C GLU A 192 1.19 -7.60 -15.25
N PRO A 193 0.23 -6.65 -15.17
CA PRO A 193 -0.70 -6.59 -14.05
C PRO A 193 -1.91 -7.51 -14.28
N ASN A 194 -2.03 -8.56 -13.45
CA ASN A 194 -3.22 -9.38 -13.33
C ASN A 194 -4.12 -8.84 -12.21
N ILE A 195 -4.55 -7.58 -12.38
CA ILE A 195 -5.23 -6.80 -11.34
C ILE A 195 -6.55 -6.25 -11.90
N PRO A 196 -7.70 -6.50 -11.25
CA PRO A 196 -8.96 -5.90 -11.68
C PRO A 196 -8.89 -4.36 -11.59
N VAL A 197 -9.26 -3.67 -12.66
CA VAL A 197 -9.31 -2.21 -12.68
C VAL A 197 -10.55 -1.72 -11.93
N PHE A 198 -10.40 -0.68 -11.10
CA PHE A 198 -11.55 0.04 -10.57
C PHE A 198 -12.24 0.78 -11.70
N ASP A 199 -13.30 0.19 -12.24
CA ASP A 199 -14.09 0.82 -13.29
C ASP A 199 -14.83 2.03 -12.73
N LYS A 200 -14.32 3.23 -13.04
CA LYS A 200 -15.01 4.52 -12.85
C LYS A 200 -15.60 5.04 -14.17
N SER A 201 -15.83 4.17 -15.16
CA SER A 201 -16.49 4.54 -16.40
C SER A 201 -17.83 5.20 -16.09
N GLN A 202 -18.67 4.59 -15.24
CA GLN A 202 -19.94 5.17 -14.81
C GLN A 202 -19.70 6.32 -13.82
N ARG A 203 -19.75 7.56 -14.31
CA ARG A 203 -19.67 8.77 -13.48
C ARG A 203 -21.08 9.30 -13.18
N SER A 204 -21.35 9.58 -11.91
CA SER A 204 -22.63 10.15 -11.45
C SER A 204 -22.59 11.66 -11.21
N ASP A 205 -21.48 12.33 -11.60
CA ASP A 205 -21.18 13.73 -11.31
C ASP A 205 -21.42 14.67 -12.51
N GLY A 206 -22.02 14.16 -13.59
CA GLY A 206 -22.30 14.93 -14.80
C GLY A 206 -21.07 15.19 -15.69
N THR A 207 -19.92 14.56 -15.40
CA THR A 207 -18.76 14.55 -16.31
C THR A 207 -18.79 13.34 -17.23
N PHE A 208 -18.21 13.48 -18.43
CA PHE A 208 -18.19 12.41 -19.43
C PHE A 208 -17.46 11.17 -18.91
N SER A 209 -18.12 10.02 -19.06
CA SER A 209 -17.61 8.68 -18.83
C SER A 209 -16.61 8.28 -19.91
N CYS A 210 -15.75 7.30 -19.61
CA CYS A 210 -14.87 6.71 -20.64
C CYS A 210 -15.68 6.11 -21.81
N SER A 211 -16.88 5.58 -21.55
CA SER A 211 -17.81 5.09 -22.58
C SER A 211 -18.40 6.19 -23.47
N ASP A 212 -18.32 7.46 -23.06
CA ASP A 212 -18.77 8.58 -23.89
C ASP A 212 -17.73 8.98 -24.95
N PHE A 213 -16.50 8.46 -24.86
CA PHE A 213 -15.43 8.71 -25.84
C PHE A 213 -15.34 7.54 -26.82
N GLY A 214 -15.32 7.84 -28.12
CA GLY A 214 -15.00 6.86 -29.15
C GLY A 214 -13.51 6.95 -29.50
N TYR A 215 -12.81 5.83 -29.62
CA TYR A 215 -11.42 5.83 -30.08
C TYR A 215 -11.32 5.15 -31.45
N ASP A 216 -10.72 5.86 -32.41
CA ASP A 216 -10.43 5.35 -33.74
C ASP A 216 -8.98 4.83 -33.76
N HIS A 217 -8.84 3.51 -33.72
CA HIS A 217 -7.55 2.83 -33.70
C HIS A 217 -6.75 3.02 -35.00
N ASP A 218 -7.42 3.22 -36.14
CA ASP A 218 -6.74 3.35 -37.44
C ASP A 218 -6.13 4.75 -37.60
N ARG A 219 -6.73 5.75 -36.95
CA ARG A 219 -6.31 7.16 -37.05
C ARG A 219 -5.58 7.70 -35.82
N ASP A 220 -5.50 6.92 -34.74
CA ASP A 220 -5.00 7.34 -33.41
C ASP A 220 -5.70 8.62 -32.91
N LEU A 221 -7.03 8.65 -33.02
CA LEU A 221 -7.85 9.82 -32.68
C LEU A 221 -8.91 9.48 -31.64
N LEU A 222 -9.06 10.39 -30.66
CA LEU A 222 -10.13 10.33 -29.67
C LEU A 222 -11.28 11.25 -30.09
N HIS A 223 -12.47 10.68 -30.23
CA HIS A 223 -13.73 11.39 -30.45
C HIS A 223 -14.28 11.88 -29.12
N LEU A 224 -14.48 13.20 -29.01
CA LEU A 224 -14.95 13.84 -27.79
C LEU A 224 -16.50 13.95 -27.78
N PRO A 225 -17.17 13.54 -26.69
CA PRO A 225 -18.61 13.72 -26.54
C PRO A 225 -18.98 15.21 -26.37
N GLY A 226 -20.08 15.64 -27.00
CA GLY A 226 -20.64 17.00 -26.83
C GLY A 226 -20.21 18.06 -27.85
N ARG A 227 -19.38 17.73 -28.85
CA ARG A 227 -19.14 18.57 -30.03
C ARG A 227 -19.10 17.71 -31.30
N GLU A 228 -20.06 17.88 -32.20
CA GLU A 228 -20.04 17.23 -33.52
C GLU A 228 -18.74 17.60 -34.27
N GLY A 229 -17.95 16.59 -34.63
CA GLY A 229 -16.73 16.73 -35.42
C GLY A 229 -15.46 17.13 -34.67
N ALA A 230 -15.45 17.11 -33.33
CA ALA A 230 -14.23 17.37 -32.56
C ALA A 230 -13.36 16.10 -32.41
N GLU A 231 -12.21 16.08 -33.08
CA GLU A 231 -11.17 15.05 -32.97
C GLU A 231 -9.95 15.65 -32.26
N ALA A 232 -9.35 14.91 -31.33
CA ALA A 232 -8.12 15.31 -30.66
C ALA A 232 -7.07 14.20 -30.76
N ALA A 233 -5.83 14.59 -31.06
CA ALA A 233 -4.68 13.71 -30.89
C ALA A 233 -4.46 13.47 -29.39
N PRO A 234 -4.16 12.24 -28.95
CA PRO A 234 -4.05 11.89 -27.53
C PRO A 234 -3.03 12.72 -26.76
N GLU A 235 -2.00 13.26 -27.43
CA GLU A 235 -0.96 14.11 -26.81
C GLU A 235 -1.41 15.55 -26.49
N GLY A 236 -2.56 16.01 -27.02
CA GLY A 236 -3.04 17.39 -26.88
C GLY A 236 -4.02 17.63 -25.72
N LEU A 237 -4.39 16.59 -24.96
CA LEU A 237 -5.43 16.68 -23.93
C LEU A 237 -4.83 17.06 -22.56
N SER A 238 -4.83 18.36 -22.26
CA SER A 238 -4.56 18.88 -20.91
C SER A 238 -5.54 18.31 -19.87
N ASN A 239 -5.02 17.61 -18.84
CA ASN A 239 -5.55 17.23 -17.50
C ASN A 239 -7.08 17.07 -17.25
N ARG A 240 -7.91 17.01 -18.28
CA ARG A 240 -9.38 16.93 -18.23
C ARG A 240 -9.96 15.82 -19.10
N ALA A 241 -9.14 15.11 -19.88
CA ALA A 241 -9.55 13.86 -20.49
C ALA A 241 -9.22 12.71 -19.53
N PRO A 242 -10.14 11.76 -19.29
CA PRO A 242 -9.77 10.52 -18.62
C PRO A 242 -8.72 9.82 -19.48
N ALA A 243 -7.64 9.34 -18.86
CA ALA A 243 -6.73 8.40 -19.48
C ALA A 243 -7.50 7.11 -19.75
N CYS A 244 -8.14 7.05 -20.91
CA CYS A 244 -8.75 5.86 -21.45
C CYS A 244 -7.68 5.22 -22.34
N ARG A 245 -6.83 4.41 -21.71
CA ARG A 245 -5.93 3.44 -22.34
C ARG A 245 -6.14 2.11 -21.65
#